data_AF-A0A4Z0QJ93-F1
#
_entry.id   AF-A0A4Z0QJ93-F1
#
_cell.length_a   1.000
_cell.length_b   1.000
_cell.length_c   1.000
_cell.angle_alpha   90.00
_cell.angle_beta   90.00
_cell.angle_gamma   90.00
#
_symmetry.space_group_name_H-M   'P 1'
#
loop_
_entity.id
_entity.type
_entity.pdbx_description
1 polymer ?
#
loop_
_entity_poly.entity_id
_entity_poly.type
_entity_poly.pdbx_seq_one_letter_code
_entity_poly.pdbx_strand_id
1 'polypeptide(L)' 'MQVSVETTQGLGRRVTSTIAADSIETAVNSEMVNGATTVR' A
#
# COMPACT_ATOMS: atom_id res chain seq x y z
N MET A 1 -4.25 -5.45 -7.10
CA MET A 1 -2.98 -5.65 -6.38
C MET A 1 -2.22 -6.79 -7.05
N GLN A 2 -0.91 -6.63 -7.29
CA GLN A 2 -0.03 -7.69 -7.81
C GLN A 2 1.11 -7.91 -6.83
N VAL A 3 1.56 -9.15 -6.67
CA VAL A 3 2.65 -9.51 -5.74
C VAL A 3 3.55 -10.52 -6.42
N SER A 4 4.86 -10.29 -6.38
CA SER A 4 5.91 -11.24 -6.77
C SER A 4 6.83 -11.54 -5.60
N VAL A 5 7.35 -12.76 -5.57
CA VAL A 5 8.28 -13.22 -4.54
C VAL A 5 9.52 -13.76 -5.22
N GLU A 6 10.66 -13.23 -4.84
CA GLU A 6 11.98 -13.63 -5.34
C GLU A 6 12.80 -14.23 -4.19
N THR A 7 13.55 -15.29 -4.49
CA THR A 7 14.53 -15.85 -3.57
C THR A 7 15.85 -15.12 -3.74
N THR A 8 16.36 -14.50 -2.68
CA THR A 8 17.67 -13.85 -2.70
C THR A 8 18.76 -14.86 -2.32
N GLN A 9 20.02 -14.42 -2.26
CA GLN A 9 21.11 -15.31 -1.85
C GLN A 9 20.86 -15.87 -0.44
N GLY A 10 21.07 -17.19 -0.27
CA GLY A 10 20.79 -17.89 0.98
C GLY A 10 19.30 -18.14 1.21
N LEU A 11 18.82 -17.88 2.43
CA LEU A 11 17.42 -18.11 2.82
C LEU A 11 16.52 -16.89 2.59
N GLY A 12 17.09 -15.75 2.19
CA GLY A 12 16.35 -14.50 2.06
C GLY A 12 15.26 -14.57 0.99
N ARG A 13 14.16 -13.84 1.24
CA ARG A 13 13.05 -13.67 0.32
C ARG A 13 12.76 -12.19 0.16
N ARG A 14 12.61 -11.74 -1.09
CA ARG A 14 12.14 -10.40 -1.41
C ARG A 14 10.70 -10.52 -1.89
N VAL A 15 9.82 -9.70 -1.33
CA VAL A 15 8.45 -9.56 -1.78
C VAL A 15 8.33 -8.21 -2.46
N THR A 16 7.99 -8.20 -3.73
CA THR A 16 7.72 -6.99 -4.50
C THR A 16 6.23 -6.93 -4.73
N SER A 17 5.56 -5.85 -4.32
CA SER A 17 4.13 -5.66 -4.52
C SER A 17 3.87 -4.41 -5.34
N THR A 18 2.93 -4.51 -6.28
CA THR A 18 2.39 -3.39 -7.04
C THR A 18 1.02 -3.07 -6.50
N ILE A 19 0.89 -1.87 -5.94
CA ILE A 19 -0.38 -1.32 -5.49
C ILE A 19 -0.99 -0.52 -6.65
N ALA A 20 -2.27 -0.76 -6.92
CA ALA A 20 -2.99 -0.03 -7.96
C ALA A 20 -3.20 1.42 -7.51
N ALA A 21 -3.10 2.36 -8.47
CA ALA A 21 -3.28 3.79 -8.20
C ALA A 21 -4.64 4.08 -7.54
N ASP A 22 -5.70 3.46 -8.04
CA ASP A 22 -7.07 3.62 -7.57
C ASP A 22 -7.23 3.25 -6.08
N SER A 23 -6.48 2.23 -5.63
CA SER A 23 -6.47 1.81 -4.23
C SER A 23 -5.79 2.84 -3.33
N ILE A 24 -4.75 3.52 -3.83
CA ILE A 24 -4.05 4.58 -3.10
C ILE A 24 -4.95 5.82 -3.02
N GLU A 25 -5.55 6.23 -4.13
CA GLU A 25 -6.42 7.41 -4.19
C GLU A 25 -7.64 7.26 -3.27
N THR A 26 -8.28 6.09 -3.30
CA THR A 26 -9.42 5.79 -2.41
C THR A 26 -9.01 5.89 -0.94
N ALA A 27 -7.85 5.34 -0.57
CA ALA A 27 -7.36 5.38 0.80
C ALA A 27 -7.03 6.80 1.26
N VAL A 28 -6.36 7.59 0.41
CA VAL A 28 -6.02 8.99 0.70
C VAL A 28 -7.27 9.84 0.90
N ASN A 29 -8.25 9.72 0.01
CA ASN A 29 -9.49 10.49 0.12
C ASN A 29 -10.27 10.17 1.39
N SER A 30 -10.38 8.88 1.74
CA SER A 30 -11.03 8.44 2.97
C SER A 30 -10.34 9.01 4.21
N GLU A 31 -9.00 8.91 4.26
CA GLU A 31 -8.22 9.38 5.40
C GLU A 31 -8.26 10.91 5.54
N MET A 32 -8.24 11.63 4.43
CA MET A 32 -8.36 13.10 4.42
C MET A 32 -9.70 13.56 5.01
N VAL A 33 -10.81 12.91 4.63
CA VAL A 33 -12.14 13.22 5.17
C VAL A 33 -12.19 12.90 6.66
N ASN A 34 -11.73 11.71 7.07
CA ASN A 34 -11.74 11.31 8.47
C ASN A 34 -10.89 12.24 9.35
N GLY A 35 -9.70 12.61 8.89
CA GLY A 35 -8.84 13.57 9.55
C GLY A 35 -9.53 14.93 9.72
N ALA A 36 -10.14 15.45 8.65
CA ALA A 36 -10.85 16.72 8.68
C ALA A 36 -12.04 16.73 9.66
N THR A 37 -12.76 15.61 9.80
CA THR A 37 -13.87 15.50 10.75
C THR A 37 -13.43 15.45 12.22
N THR A 38 -12.16 15.16 12.48
CA THR A 38 -11.62 15.00 13.84
C THR A 38 -10.95 16.28 14.38
N VAL A 39 -10.56 17.21 13.50
CA VAL A 39 -9.97 18.49 13.89
C VAL A 39 -11.08 19.46 14.32
N ARG A 40 -11.03 19.91 15.58
CA ARG A 40 -11.95 20.89 16.17
C ARG A 40 -11.24 22.21 16.44
#